data_AF-A0A9Q0Z1I6-F1
#
_entry.id   AF-A0A9Q0Z1I6-F1
#
_cell.length_a   1.000
_cell.length_b   1.000
_cell.length_c   1.000
_cell.angle_alpha   90.00
_cell.angle_beta   90.00
_cell.angle_gamma   90.00
#
_symmetry.space_group_name_H-M   'P 1'
#
loop_
_entity.id
_entity.type
_entity.pdbx_description
1 polymer ?
#
loop_
_entity_poly.entity_id
_entity_poly.type
_entity_poly.pdbx_seq_one_letter_code
_entity_poly.pdbx_strand_id
1 'polypeptide(L)'
;MTSAGFLYSKGIVFSPADTPPISTFLESNPGAYTTTRTHNNSASLLFWDRHLQRLSNSVKILLTSNPQFLFKSLNSTINPLLTPPPPSDPVWESTIKSLVNESVNKVLPVALRETRNEGEELAVTALVTGNTEKLGEVKRNVFEALDVHVHVGSHVPHVFGVKGYGARVAVVGPGRNIAEAKYSDWVRLRKSLEKLRPPLVTELLLSNDGDRILEGCVTNFFVVCRKDNRNEKYLGGNENTLPYEVQTAPIGDGVLPGVIRQLVIEVCLSKGILFREVAPSWSEHEFWQEAFITSKPFVFYTFSLLLASIAFDQNSSNVINT
;
A
#
# COMPACT_ATOMS: atom_id res chain seq x y z
N MET A 1 25.36 2.75 1.04
CA MET A 1 25.49 1.28 0.95
C MET A 1 24.37 0.78 0.06
N THR A 2 24.69 0.08 -1.02
CA THR A 2 23.70 -0.63 -1.83
C THR A 2 22.99 -1.62 -0.91
N SER A 3 21.66 -1.49 -0.77
CA SER A 3 20.86 -2.43 0.00
C SER A 3 20.96 -3.78 -0.70
N ALA A 4 21.86 -4.63 -0.19
CA ALA A 4 22.02 -6.02 -0.61
C ALA A 4 20.70 -6.73 -0.30
N GLY A 5 19.99 -7.18 -1.34
CA GLY A 5 18.74 -7.92 -1.20
C GLY A 5 18.81 -9.23 -1.97
N PHE A 6 17.96 -10.19 -1.64
CA PHE A 6 17.78 -11.43 -2.40
C PHE A 6 16.52 -11.32 -3.26
N LEU A 7 16.51 -12.02 -4.38
CA LEU A 7 15.32 -12.15 -5.22
C LEU A 7 15.07 -13.62 -5.51
N TYR A 8 13.83 -14.07 -5.35
CA TYR A 8 13.33 -15.29 -5.97
C TYR A 8 12.50 -14.94 -7.17
N SER A 9 12.82 -15.51 -8.32
CA SER A 9 12.06 -15.33 -9.55
C SER A 9 12.20 -16.56 -10.44
N LYS A 10 11.08 -17.03 -10.99
CA LYS A 10 11.04 -18.16 -11.95
C LYS A 10 11.81 -19.41 -11.48
N GLY A 11 11.71 -19.74 -10.18
CA GLY A 11 12.36 -20.91 -9.59
C GLY A 11 13.82 -20.71 -9.20
N ILE A 12 14.40 -19.53 -9.42
CA ILE A 12 15.81 -19.21 -9.16
C ILE A 12 15.91 -18.22 -8.00
N VAL A 13 16.86 -18.45 -7.09
CA VAL A 13 17.27 -17.48 -6.06
C VAL A 13 18.50 -16.74 -6.55
N PHE A 14 18.38 -15.42 -6.66
CA PHE A 14 19.44 -14.50 -7.08
C PHE A 14 20.19 -13.96 -5.85
N SER A 15 21.51 -13.84 -6.01
CA SER A 15 22.39 -13.31 -4.97
C SER A 15 22.22 -11.79 -4.82
N PRO A 16 22.76 -11.18 -3.76
CA PRO A 16 22.75 -9.73 -3.60
C PRO A 16 23.43 -8.93 -4.71
N ALA A 17 24.44 -9.51 -5.37
CA ALA A 17 25.12 -8.84 -6.50
C ALA A 17 24.22 -8.72 -7.73
N ASP A 18 23.28 -9.66 -7.90
CA ASP A 18 22.41 -9.77 -9.07
C ASP A 18 20.99 -9.23 -8.80
N THR A 19 20.71 -8.80 -7.58
CA THR A 19 19.38 -8.36 -7.17
C THR A 19 19.22 -6.85 -7.34
N PRO A 20 18.27 -6.38 -8.16
CA PRO A 20 18.01 -4.96 -8.31
C PRO A 20 17.39 -4.36 -7.03
N PRO A 21 17.53 -3.04 -6.81
CA PRO A 21 16.77 -2.34 -5.77
C PRO A 21 15.26 -2.57 -5.92
N ILE A 22 14.53 -2.64 -4.80
CA ILE A 22 13.08 -2.93 -4.81
C ILE A 22 12.27 -1.93 -5.66
N SER A 23 12.65 -0.65 -5.68
CA SER A 23 12.02 0.36 -6.53
C SER A 23 12.18 0.01 -8.02
N THR A 24 13.41 -0.24 -8.46
CA THR A 24 13.72 -0.66 -9.84
C THR A 24 13.02 -1.96 -10.20
N PHE A 25 12.96 -2.92 -9.28
CA PHE A 25 12.27 -4.18 -9.47
C PHE A 25 10.77 -3.99 -9.72
N LEU A 26 10.07 -3.25 -8.85
CA LEU A 26 8.63 -3.01 -9.00
C LEU A 26 8.33 -2.14 -10.23
N GLU A 27 9.18 -1.18 -10.56
CA GLU A 27 9.01 -0.35 -11.75
C GLU A 27 9.09 -1.16 -13.04
N SER A 28 9.95 -2.18 -13.08
CA SER A 28 10.24 -2.97 -14.29
C SER A 28 9.27 -4.13 -14.50
N ASN A 29 8.47 -4.47 -13.48
CA ASN A 29 7.60 -5.65 -13.45
C ASN A 29 6.17 -5.27 -13.05
N PRO A 30 5.20 -5.30 -13.99
CA PRO A 30 3.79 -5.06 -13.67
C PRO A 30 3.23 -6.20 -12.83
N GLY A 31 2.41 -5.87 -11.84
CA GLY A 31 1.75 -6.86 -11.00
C GLY A 31 1.18 -6.30 -9.71
N ALA A 32 0.47 -7.15 -8.98
CA ALA A 32 0.02 -6.86 -7.62
C ALA A 32 1.10 -7.25 -6.61
N TYR A 33 1.31 -6.45 -5.57
CA TYR A 33 2.39 -6.72 -4.61
C TYR A 33 1.99 -6.46 -3.17
N THR A 34 2.64 -7.19 -2.26
CA THR A 34 2.64 -6.89 -0.84
C THR A 34 4.03 -7.06 -0.23
N THR A 35 4.51 -6.02 0.40
CA THR A 35 5.61 -6.03 1.38
C THR A 35 5.15 -6.42 2.80
N THR A 36 6.01 -7.00 3.62
CA THR A 36 5.91 -6.98 5.09
C THR A 36 7.33 -6.94 5.64
N ARG A 37 7.50 -7.03 6.95
CA ARG A 37 8.80 -7.20 7.59
C ARG A 37 8.82 -8.42 8.46
N THR A 38 10.01 -8.99 8.65
CA THR A 38 10.22 -9.94 9.72
C THR A 38 10.08 -9.24 11.07
N HIS A 39 9.68 -9.98 12.09
CA HIS A 39 9.46 -9.49 13.44
C HIS A 39 9.84 -10.58 14.45
N ASN A 40 10.05 -10.19 15.71
CA ASN A 40 10.40 -11.09 16.80
C ASN A 40 11.70 -11.86 16.49
N ASN A 41 12.82 -11.13 16.31
CA ASN A 41 14.13 -11.68 15.93
C ASN A 41 14.07 -12.54 14.65
N SER A 42 13.26 -12.09 13.71
CA SER A 42 12.97 -12.77 12.44
C SER A 42 12.33 -14.16 12.54
N ALA A 43 11.65 -14.45 13.65
CA ALA A 43 10.88 -15.69 13.80
C ALA A 43 9.53 -15.67 13.07
N SER A 44 9.02 -14.50 12.70
CA SER A 44 7.70 -14.35 12.09
C SER A 44 7.64 -13.22 11.08
N LEU A 45 6.67 -13.27 10.17
CA LEU A 45 6.32 -12.16 9.28
C LEU A 45 5.15 -11.38 9.88
N LEU A 46 5.30 -10.07 10.03
CA LEU A 46 4.30 -9.22 10.68
C LEU A 46 2.99 -9.20 9.88
N PHE A 47 1.87 -9.54 10.51
CA PHE A 47 0.51 -9.57 9.92
C PHE A 47 0.43 -10.28 8.55
N TRP A 48 1.15 -11.39 8.39
CA TRP A 48 1.34 -12.03 7.10
C TRP A 48 0.03 -12.47 6.42
N ASP A 49 -0.90 -13.08 7.15
CA ASP A 49 -2.18 -13.52 6.59
C ASP A 49 -3.01 -12.36 6.03
N ARG A 50 -3.03 -11.21 6.74
CA ARG A 50 -3.71 -9.99 6.28
C ARG A 50 -3.03 -9.42 5.03
N HIS A 51 -1.71 -9.51 4.95
CA HIS A 51 -0.97 -9.11 3.75
C HIS A 51 -1.26 -10.01 2.54
N LEU A 52 -1.35 -11.33 2.74
CA LEU A 52 -1.68 -12.28 1.68
C LEU A 52 -3.12 -12.15 1.21
N GLN A 53 -4.08 -11.95 2.13
CA GLN A 53 -5.47 -11.70 1.77
C GLN A 53 -5.59 -10.44 0.90
N ARG A 54 -4.93 -9.34 1.29
CA ARG A 54 -4.93 -8.13 0.47
C ARG A 54 -4.23 -8.31 -0.88
N LEU A 55 -3.13 -9.09 -0.93
CA LEU A 55 -2.46 -9.41 -2.19
C LEU A 55 -3.42 -10.19 -3.11
N SER A 56 -4.09 -11.21 -2.59
CA SER A 56 -5.10 -11.99 -3.31
C SER A 56 -6.22 -11.09 -3.87
N ASN A 57 -6.74 -10.17 -3.06
CA ASN A 57 -7.74 -9.19 -3.51
C ASN A 57 -7.18 -8.25 -4.59
N SER A 58 -5.94 -7.78 -4.44
CA SER A 58 -5.30 -6.92 -5.44
C SER A 58 -5.14 -7.66 -6.78
N VAL A 59 -4.68 -8.92 -6.77
CA VAL A 59 -4.61 -9.73 -7.99
C VAL A 59 -5.99 -9.89 -8.61
N LYS A 60 -7.03 -10.16 -7.80
CA LYS A 60 -8.42 -10.32 -8.27
C LYS A 60 -8.91 -9.06 -8.97
N ILE A 61 -8.78 -7.91 -8.32
CA ILE A 61 -9.22 -6.60 -8.84
C ILE A 61 -8.51 -6.29 -10.16
N LEU A 62 -7.19 -6.47 -10.24
CA LEU A 62 -6.46 -6.21 -11.48
C LEU A 62 -6.91 -7.17 -12.58
N LEU A 63 -7.07 -8.46 -12.27
CA LEU A 63 -7.53 -9.45 -13.25
C LEU A 63 -8.93 -9.13 -13.80
N THR A 64 -9.86 -8.66 -12.96
CA THR A 64 -11.23 -8.38 -13.39
C THR A 64 -11.39 -7.03 -14.07
N SER A 65 -10.70 -6.01 -13.57
CA SER A 65 -10.94 -4.63 -13.98
C SER A 65 -9.94 -4.14 -15.01
N ASN A 66 -8.65 -4.52 -14.87
CA ASN A 66 -7.57 -4.00 -15.71
C ASN A 66 -6.40 -5.02 -15.85
N PRO A 67 -6.59 -6.13 -16.59
CA PRO A 67 -5.61 -7.20 -16.73
C PRO A 67 -4.23 -6.72 -17.19
N GLN A 68 -4.16 -5.64 -17.96
CA GLN A 68 -2.90 -5.06 -18.44
C GLN A 68 -1.93 -4.67 -17.30
N PHE A 69 -2.43 -4.44 -16.09
CA PHE A 69 -1.58 -4.16 -14.92
C PHE A 69 -1.01 -5.43 -14.25
N LEU A 70 -1.47 -6.62 -14.65
CA LEU A 70 -0.86 -7.90 -14.28
C LEU A 70 0.08 -8.42 -15.37
N PHE A 71 -0.29 -8.24 -16.64
CA PHE A 71 0.41 -8.85 -17.77
C PHE A 71 1.18 -7.81 -18.59
N LYS A 72 2.51 -7.91 -18.60
CA LYS A 72 3.44 -6.93 -19.21
C LYS A 72 3.24 -6.67 -20.70
N SER A 73 2.66 -7.61 -21.43
CA SER A 73 2.45 -7.50 -22.87
C SER A 73 1.19 -8.27 -23.26
N LEU A 74 0.02 -7.84 -22.78
CA LEU A 74 -1.20 -8.17 -23.50
C LEU A 74 -1.07 -7.50 -24.87
N ASN A 75 -0.55 -8.22 -25.86
CA ASN A 75 -0.63 -7.79 -27.24
C ASN A 75 -2.10 -7.45 -27.51
N SER A 76 -2.39 -6.40 -28.29
CA SER A 76 -3.74 -5.96 -28.67
C SER A 76 -4.64 -7.07 -29.26
N THR A 77 -4.07 -8.24 -29.53
CA THR A 77 -4.71 -9.47 -29.99
C THR A 77 -5.26 -10.38 -28.88
N ILE A 78 -4.77 -10.29 -27.63
CA ILE A 78 -5.31 -11.04 -26.50
C ILE A 78 -6.46 -10.22 -25.94
N ASN A 79 -7.67 -10.58 -26.36
CA ASN A 79 -8.90 -9.95 -25.88
C ASN A 79 -8.95 -10.06 -24.34
N PRO A 80 -9.16 -8.97 -23.57
CA PRO A 80 -9.33 -9.03 -22.10
C PRO A 80 -10.39 -10.06 -21.67
N LEU A 81 -11.36 -10.32 -22.57
CA LEU A 81 -12.39 -11.35 -22.51
C LEU A 81 -11.87 -12.80 -22.46
N LEU A 82 -10.58 -13.05 -22.69
CA LEU A 82 -9.96 -14.37 -22.65
C LEU A 82 -9.38 -14.73 -21.28
N THR A 83 -9.33 -13.80 -20.32
CA THR A 83 -8.96 -14.15 -18.95
C THR A 83 -10.13 -14.89 -18.29
N PRO A 84 -9.97 -16.17 -17.89
CA PRO A 84 -11.01 -16.85 -17.14
C PRO A 84 -11.36 -16.04 -15.88
N PRO A 85 -12.63 -16.01 -15.45
CA PRO A 85 -12.98 -15.36 -14.21
C PRO A 85 -12.24 -16.02 -13.03
N PRO A 86 -11.89 -15.27 -11.98
CA PRO A 86 -11.37 -15.88 -10.77
C PRO A 86 -12.40 -16.89 -10.22
N PRO A 87 -11.95 -18.05 -9.69
CA PRO A 87 -12.82 -19.00 -9.01
C PRO A 87 -13.43 -18.40 -7.74
N SER A 88 -14.25 -19.18 -7.03
CA SER A 88 -14.86 -18.76 -5.76
C SER A 88 -13.81 -18.25 -4.76
N ASP A 89 -14.21 -17.26 -3.96
CA ASP A 89 -13.29 -16.53 -3.08
C ASP A 89 -12.42 -17.40 -2.16
N PRO A 90 -12.96 -18.44 -1.49
CA PRO A 90 -12.12 -19.30 -0.64
C PRO A 90 -11.03 -20.04 -1.43
N VAL A 91 -11.34 -20.47 -2.66
CA VAL A 91 -10.38 -21.17 -3.54
C VAL A 91 -9.35 -20.20 -4.09
N TRP A 92 -9.77 -19.01 -4.48
CA TRP A 92 -8.89 -17.95 -4.98
C TRP A 92 -7.87 -17.53 -3.91
N GLU A 93 -8.36 -17.21 -2.72
CA GLU A 93 -7.52 -16.75 -1.63
C GLU A 93 -6.50 -17.80 -1.19
N SER A 94 -6.95 -19.04 -0.97
CA SER A 94 -6.08 -20.15 -0.57
C SER A 94 -5.02 -20.48 -1.62
N THR A 95 -5.36 -20.45 -2.91
CA THR A 95 -4.40 -20.72 -3.99
C THR A 95 -3.32 -19.65 -4.07
N ILE A 96 -3.68 -18.36 -4.05
CA ILE A 96 -2.70 -17.26 -4.05
C ILE A 96 -1.80 -17.34 -2.80
N LYS A 97 -2.39 -17.59 -1.63
CA LYS A 97 -1.64 -17.79 -0.38
C LYS A 97 -0.60 -18.92 -0.52
N SER A 98 -1.01 -20.06 -1.06
CA SER A 98 -0.13 -21.21 -1.26
C SER A 98 1.06 -20.88 -2.17
N LEU A 99 0.80 -20.30 -3.36
CA LEU A 99 1.83 -19.93 -4.34
C LEU A 99 2.86 -18.94 -3.76
N VAL A 100 2.39 -17.95 -3.00
CA VAL A 100 3.27 -16.96 -2.39
C VAL A 100 4.07 -17.56 -1.24
N ASN A 101 3.45 -18.37 -0.38
CA ASN A 101 4.15 -19.04 0.70
C ASN A 101 5.24 -19.99 0.20
N GLU A 102 4.96 -20.76 -0.85
CA GLU A 102 5.97 -21.62 -1.47
C GLU A 102 7.19 -20.81 -1.92
N SER A 103 6.97 -19.69 -2.60
CA SER A 103 8.03 -18.80 -3.09
C SER A 103 8.82 -18.13 -1.95
N VAL A 104 8.13 -17.64 -0.92
CA VAL A 104 8.76 -17.04 0.27
C VAL A 104 9.64 -18.07 0.98
N ASN A 105 9.17 -19.32 1.11
CA ASN A 105 9.91 -20.41 1.75
C ASN A 105 11.19 -20.81 0.99
N LYS A 106 11.33 -20.45 -0.29
CA LYS A 106 12.57 -20.70 -1.05
C LYS A 106 13.67 -19.67 -0.75
N VAL A 107 13.32 -18.41 -0.50
CA VAL A 107 14.31 -17.32 -0.40
C VAL A 107 14.50 -16.78 1.01
N LEU A 108 13.46 -16.70 1.83
CA LEU A 108 13.55 -16.13 3.16
C LEU A 108 14.56 -16.88 4.05
N PRO A 109 14.61 -18.23 4.06
CA PRO A 109 15.64 -18.94 4.83
C PRO A 109 17.07 -18.68 4.35
N VAL A 110 17.27 -18.42 3.05
CA VAL A 110 18.58 -18.07 2.48
C VAL A 110 18.99 -16.69 2.97
N ALA A 111 18.12 -15.69 2.80
CA ALA A 111 18.36 -14.33 3.26
C ALA A 111 18.66 -14.28 4.77
N LEU A 112 17.88 -14.99 5.58
CA LEU A 112 18.07 -15.03 7.04
C LEU A 112 19.40 -15.64 7.49
N ARG A 113 19.97 -16.58 6.72
CA ARG A 113 21.30 -17.13 7.04
C ARG A 113 22.43 -16.17 6.68
N GLU A 114 22.27 -15.43 5.60
CA GLU A 114 23.34 -14.61 5.02
C GLU A 114 23.36 -13.15 5.53
N THR A 115 22.26 -12.66 6.10
CA THR A 115 22.10 -11.24 6.51
C THR A 115 21.82 -11.06 8.00
N ARG A 116 22.02 -12.10 8.81
CA ARG A 116 21.64 -12.10 10.22
C ARG A 116 22.57 -11.20 11.05
N ASN A 117 22.16 -9.94 11.22
CA ASN A 117 22.71 -9.03 12.22
C ASN A 117 21.69 -8.87 13.38
N GLU A 118 22.17 -8.77 14.62
CA GLU A 118 21.29 -8.52 15.77
C GLU A 118 20.58 -7.16 15.63
N GLY A 119 19.26 -7.16 15.82
CA GLY A 119 18.43 -5.95 15.75
C GLY A 119 17.99 -5.52 14.35
N GLU A 120 18.49 -6.16 13.28
CA GLU A 120 18.02 -5.90 11.91
C GLU A 120 16.83 -6.82 11.56
N GLU A 121 15.83 -6.25 10.91
CA GLU A 121 14.70 -6.98 10.32
C GLU A 121 14.87 -7.06 8.81
N LEU A 122 14.10 -7.92 8.14
CA LEU A 122 14.09 -8.03 6.69
C LEU A 122 12.74 -7.57 6.15
N ALA A 123 12.74 -6.66 5.18
CA ALA A 123 11.58 -6.37 4.37
C ALA A 123 11.39 -7.47 3.32
N VAL A 124 10.22 -8.09 3.30
CA VAL A 124 9.85 -9.16 2.36
C VAL A 124 8.75 -8.65 1.44
N THR A 125 9.02 -8.50 0.15
CA THR A 125 8.05 -8.08 -0.86
C THR A 125 7.73 -9.22 -1.83
N ALA A 126 6.50 -9.72 -1.78
CA ALA A 126 5.95 -10.62 -2.77
C ALA A 126 5.24 -9.83 -3.88
N LEU A 127 5.56 -10.14 -5.13
CA LEU A 127 4.95 -9.59 -6.35
C LEU A 127 4.35 -10.76 -7.15
N VAL A 128 3.08 -10.64 -7.52
CA VAL A 128 2.36 -11.57 -8.40
C VAL A 128 2.18 -10.90 -9.74
N THR A 129 2.69 -11.55 -10.79
CA THR A 129 2.67 -11.07 -12.17
C THR A 129 1.97 -12.08 -13.07
N GLY A 130 1.42 -11.63 -14.19
CA GLY A 130 0.86 -12.48 -15.22
C GLY A 130 1.90 -12.84 -16.30
N ASN A 131 1.92 -14.11 -16.71
CA ASN A 131 2.74 -14.65 -17.77
C ASN A 131 1.89 -14.87 -19.02
N THR A 132 2.15 -14.06 -20.05
CA THR A 132 1.38 -14.06 -21.30
C THR A 132 1.63 -15.29 -22.17
N GLU A 133 2.82 -15.89 -22.08
CA GLU A 133 3.15 -17.12 -22.81
C GLU A 133 2.30 -18.29 -22.28
N LYS A 134 2.25 -18.43 -20.94
CA LYS A 134 1.41 -19.44 -20.28
C LYS A 134 -0.08 -19.18 -20.45
N LEU A 135 -0.50 -17.92 -20.56
CA LEU A 135 -1.92 -17.56 -20.76
C LEU A 135 -2.49 -18.11 -22.09
N GLY A 136 -1.69 -18.14 -23.15
CA GLY A 136 -2.12 -18.67 -24.47
C GLY A 136 -2.30 -20.19 -24.49
N GLU A 137 -1.54 -20.92 -23.66
CA GLU A 137 -1.61 -22.37 -23.52
C GLU A 137 -2.75 -22.80 -22.59
N VAL A 138 -3.08 -21.96 -21.60
CA VAL A 138 -4.00 -22.31 -20.52
C VAL A 138 -5.40 -21.78 -20.80
N LYS A 139 -6.23 -22.58 -21.48
CA LYS A 139 -7.63 -22.24 -21.76
C LYS A 139 -8.58 -22.29 -20.54
N ARG A 140 -8.12 -22.70 -19.34
CA ARG A 140 -9.02 -23.02 -18.21
C ARG A 140 -8.60 -22.54 -16.81
N ASN A 141 -7.33 -22.30 -16.54
CA ASN A 141 -6.85 -22.02 -15.18
C ASN A 141 -5.93 -20.79 -15.10
N VAL A 142 -6.46 -19.65 -14.63
CA VAL A 142 -5.68 -18.41 -14.49
C VAL A 142 -4.43 -18.59 -13.63
N PHE A 143 -4.45 -19.47 -12.64
CA PHE A 143 -3.33 -19.64 -11.71
C PHE A 143 -2.05 -20.11 -12.38
N GLU A 144 -2.15 -20.91 -13.45
CA GLU A 144 -0.99 -21.39 -14.20
C GLU A 144 -0.31 -20.26 -14.98
N ALA A 145 -1.06 -19.21 -15.31
CA ALA A 145 -0.55 -18.00 -15.93
C ALA A 145 -0.01 -16.98 -14.92
N LEU A 146 0.04 -17.29 -13.62
CA LEU A 146 0.63 -16.41 -12.62
C LEU A 146 2.06 -16.84 -12.28
N ASP A 147 2.95 -15.87 -12.20
CA ASP A 147 4.31 -16.03 -11.68
C ASP A 147 4.43 -15.22 -10.37
N VAL A 148 5.15 -15.78 -9.40
CA VAL A 148 5.45 -15.13 -8.11
C VAL A 148 6.93 -14.81 -8.02
N HIS A 149 7.20 -13.59 -7.57
CA HIS A 149 8.54 -13.11 -7.29
C HIS A 149 8.62 -12.62 -5.85
N VAL A 150 9.72 -12.90 -5.16
CA VAL A 150 9.90 -12.48 -3.77
C VAL A 150 11.23 -11.76 -3.63
N HIS A 151 11.17 -10.48 -3.31
CA HIS A 151 12.33 -9.65 -2.97
C HIS A 151 12.48 -9.58 -1.45
N VAL A 152 13.69 -9.80 -0.95
CA VAL A 152 14.01 -9.71 0.48
C VAL A 152 15.16 -8.72 0.64
N GLY A 153 14.96 -7.64 1.38
CA GLY A 153 16.01 -6.65 1.65
C GLY A 153 16.11 -6.30 3.12
N SER A 154 17.24 -5.71 3.54
CA SER A 154 17.40 -5.22 4.90
C SER A 154 16.37 -4.15 5.26
N HIS A 155 15.89 -4.20 6.49
CA HIS A 155 14.97 -3.23 7.06
C HIS A 155 15.41 -2.86 8.47
N VAL A 156 15.60 -1.56 8.72
CA VAL A 156 15.87 -1.04 10.05
C VAL A 156 14.58 -0.38 10.55
N PRO A 157 13.95 -0.93 11.59
CA PRO A 157 12.77 -0.31 12.19
C PRO A 157 13.13 1.05 12.77
N HIS A 158 12.32 2.07 12.50
CA HIS A 158 12.50 3.36 13.15
C HIS A 158 11.99 3.30 14.59
N VAL A 159 12.75 3.92 15.50
CA VAL A 159 12.34 4.07 16.90
C VAL A 159 11.20 5.08 16.97
N PHE A 160 10.07 4.65 17.54
CA PHE A 160 8.90 5.51 17.76
C PHE A 160 9.19 6.57 18.84
N GLY A 161 8.56 7.75 18.72
CA GLY A 161 8.60 8.80 19.74
C GLY A 161 9.87 9.66 19.76
N VAL A 162 10.77 9.51 18.78
CA VAL A 162 11.96 10.36 18.66
C VAL A 162 11.56 11.76 18.16
N LYS A 163 11.85 12.79 18.96
CA LYS A 163 11.55 14.18 18.62
C LYS A 163 12.21 14.57 17.29
N GLY A 164 11.42 15.17 16.39
CA GLY A 164 11.88 15.58 15.05
C GLY A 164 11.76 14.50 13.97
N TYR A 165 11.30 13.30 14.30
CA TYR A 165 11.05 12.23 13.32
C TYR A 165 9.61 12.26 12.77
N GLY A 166 8.81 13.24 13.18
CA GLY A 166 7.46 13.42 12.66
C GLY A 166 7.46 13.63 11.15
N ALA A 167 6.50 13.02 10.48
CA ALA A 167 6.34 13.23 9.06
C ALA A 167 5.98 14.71 8.80
N ARG A 168 6.47 15.24 7.69
CA ARG A 168 6.13 16.56 7.15
C ARG A 168 5.42 16.30 5.84
N VAL A 169 4.18 16.78 5.72
CA VAL A 169 3.33 16.50 4.55
C VAL A 169 3.07 17.73 3.73
N ALA A 170 2.88 17.51 2.44
CA ALA A 170 2.19 18.45 1.57
C ALA A 170 1.11 17.70 0.79
N VAL A 171 -0.05 18.33 0.59
CA VAL A 171 -1.08 17.80 -0.30
C VAL A 171 -0.58 17.98 -1.75
N VAL A 172 -0.83 17.01 -2.63
CA VAL A 172 -0.43 17.04 -4.04
C VAL A 172 -1.28 16.07 -4.86
N GLY A 173 -1.86 16.60 -5.94
CA GLY A 173 -2.48 15.79 -6.98
C GLY A 173 -3.67 14.92 -6.54
N PRO A 174 -4.32 14.27 -7.52
CA PRO A 174 -5.52 13.48 -7.29
C PRO A 174 -5.21 12.13 -6.62
N GLY A 175 -6.27 11.47 -6.16
CA GLY A 175 -6.25 10.09 -5.70
C GLY A 175 -5.84 9.08 -6.77
N ARG A 176 -5.67 7.83 -6.35
CA ARG A 176 -5.16 6.74 -7.21
C ARG A 176 -6.27 6.13 -8.06
N ASN A 177 -5.96 5.81 -9.30
CA ASN A 177 -6.79 4.89 -10.08
C ASN A 177 -6.72 3.49 -9.47
N ILE A 178 -7.84 2.77 -9.40
CA ILE A 178 -7.92 1.40 -8.83
C ILE A 178 -7.28 1.36 -7.43
N ALA A 179 -7.64 2.34 -6.61
CA ALA A 179 -7.01 2.55 -5.31
C ALA A 179 -7.08 1.32 -4.39
N GLU A 180 -8.13 0.51 -4.50
CA GLU A 180 -8.34 -0.70 -3.72
C GLU A 180 -7.25 -1.77 -3.94
N ALA A 181 -6.59 -1.77 -5.09
CA ALA A 181 -5.50 -2.68 -5.40
C ALA A 181 -4.13 -2.07 -5.05
N LYS A 182 -3.21 -2.90 -4.55
CA LYS A 182 -1.79 -2.53 -4.41
C LYS A 182 -0.99 -3.10 -5.57
N TYR A 183 -0.66 -2.25 -6.54
CA TYR A 183 -0.06 -2.66 -7.81
C TYR A 183 1.14 -1.80 -8.20
N SER A 184 2.08 -2.39 -8.93
CA SER A 184 3.43 -1.85 -9.12
C SER A 184 3.48 -0.63 -10.04
N ASP A 185 2.51 -0.45 -10.94
CA ASP A 185 2.38 0.76 -11.76
C ASP A 185 2.27 2.04 -10.93
N TRP A 186 1.67 1.98 -9.74
CA TRP A 186 1.65 3.12 -8.83
C TRP A 186 3.05 3.61 -8.45
N VAL A 187 4.07 2.73 -8.48
CA VAL A 187 5.49 3.10 -8.33
C VAL A 187 5.98 4.00 -9.45
N ARG A 188 5.52 3.78 -10.68
CA ARG A 188 5.83 4.63 -11.83
C ARG A 188 5.01 5.91 -11.80
N LEU A 189 3.70 5.78 -11.61
CA LEU A 189 2.74 6.90 -11.68
C LEU A 189 3.03 7.97 -10.64
N ARG A 190 3.35 7.59 -9.39
CA ARG A 190 3.61 8.61 -8.36
C ARG A 190 4.89 9.41 -8.58
N LYS A 191 5.83 8.98 -9.45
CA LYS A 191 7.09 9.71 -9.66
C LYS A 191 6.88 11.14 -10.12
N SER A 192 5.85 11.42 -10.92
CA SER A 192 5.52 12.78 -11.33
C SER A 192 5.10 13.62 -10.13
N LEU A 193 4.30 13.07 -9.21
CA LEU A 193 3.92 13.72 -7.95
C LEU A 193 5.13 13.94 -7.04
N GLU A 194 6.00 12.95 -6.94
CA GLU A 194 7.22 13.00 -6.12
C GLU A 194 8.19 14.11 -6.57
N LYS A 195 8.20 14.47 -7.85
CA LYS A 195 8.97 15.61 -8.37
C LYS A 195 8.44 16.97 -7.88
N LEU A 196 7.19 17.03 -7.46
CA LEU A 196 6.56 18.25 -6.92
C LEU A 196 6.81 18.41 -5.42
N ARG A 197 7.50 17.45 -4.78
CA ARG A 197 7.74 17.47 -3.33
C ARG A 197 8.50 18.72 -2.90
N PRO A 198 7.93 19.58 -2.03
CA PRO A 198 8.65 20.71 -1.48
C PRO A 198 9.87 20.28 -0.64
N PRO A 199 10.88 21.14 -0.47
CA PRO A 199 11.97 20.90 0.45
C PRO A 199 11.44 20.56 1.86
N LEU A 200 12.08 19.61 2.54
CA LEU A 200 11.72 19.11 3.88
C LEU A 200 10.48 18.21 3.96
N VAL A 201 9.55 18.23 2.99
CA VAL A 201 8.40 17.32 2.99
C VAL A 201 8.89 15.87 2.89
N THR A 202 8.35 15.00 3.74
CA THR A 202 8.70 13.57 3.81
C THR A 202 7.63 12.67 3.22
N GLU A 203 6.38 13.13 3.12
CA GLU A 203 5.26 12.38 2.54
C GLU A 203 4.32 13.34 1.78
N LEU A 204 3.70 12.84 0.73
CA LEU A 204 2.77 13.58 -0.11
C LEU A 204 1.36 13.02 0.08
N LEU A 205 0.41 13.88 0.42
CA LEU A 205 -1.00 13.54 0.61
C LEU A 205 -1.78 13.76 -0.69
N LEU A 206 -2.72 12.88 -1.01
CA LEU A 206 -3.53 12.94 -2.22
C LEU A 206 -4.90 13.53 -1.88
N SER A 207 -5.42 14.38 -2.78
CA SER A 207 -6.75 14.96 -2.67
C SER A 207 -7.30 15.29 -4.06
N ASN A 208 -8.57 14.94 -4.31
CA ASN A 208 -9.21 15.21 -5.60
C ASN A 208 -9.63 16.67 -5.77
N ASP A 209 -9.88 17.38 -4.66
CA ASP A 209 -10.40 18.75 -4.64
C ASP A 209 -9.48 19.73 -3.89
N GLY A 210 -8.38 19.24 -3.31
CA GLY A 210 -7.46 20.03 -2.49
C GLY A 210 -7.90 20.22 -1.04
N ASP A 211 -9.10 19.74 -0.67
CA ASP A 211 -9.66 19.89 0.67
C ASP A 211 -9.83 18.53 1.37
N ARG A 212 -10.53 17.59 0.74
CA ARG A 212 -10.78 16.25 1.29
C ARG A 212 -9.54 15.39 1.11
N ILE A 213 -8.89 15.08 2.23
CA ILE A 213 -7.64 14.32 2.22
C ILE A 213 -7.94 12.82 2.16
N LEU A 214 -7.40 12.14 1.17
CA LEU A 214 -7.63 10.72 0.93
C LEU A 214 -6.61 9.85 1.68
N GLU A 215 -5.37 9.89 1.24
CA GLU A 215 -4.26 9.08 1.76
C GLU A 215 -2.92 9.69 1.31
N GLY A 216 -1.80 9.12 1.72
CA GLY A 216 -0.48 9.49 1.19
C GLY A 216 -0.07 8.66 -0.03
N CYS A 217 1.05 9.03 -0.66
CA CYS A 217 1.59 8.28 -1.80
C CYS A 217 1.90 6.81 -1.46
N VAL A 218 2.29 6.51 -0.22
CA VAL A 218 2.56 5.14 0.23
C VAL A 218 1.97 4.82 1.61
N THR A 219 1.11 5.69 2.12
CA THR A 219 0.58 5.67 3.49
C THR A 219 -0.93 5.92 3.50
N ASN A 220 -1.64 5.50 4.55
CA ASN A 220 -3.00 5.98 4.83
C ASN A 220 -2.95 7.13 5.82
N PHE A 221 -3.91 8.05 5.76
CA PHE A 221 -3.96 9.27 6.58
C PHE A 221 -5.10 9.24 7.59
N PHE A 222 -4.83 9.70 8.80
CA PHE A 222 -5.78 9.78 9.90
C PHE A 222 -5.65 11.13 10.62
N VAL A 223 -6.77 11.59 11.18
CA VAL A 223 -6.78 12.73 12.11
C VAL A 223 -7.52 12.34 13.39
N VAL A 224 -7.09 12.93 14.50
CA VAL A 224 -7.83 12.99 15.76
C VAL A 224 -8.39 14.40 15.85
N CYS A 225 -9.70 14.56 15.77
CA CYS A 225 -10.34 15.87 15.77
C CYS A 225 -11.36 16.00 16.90
N ARG A 226 -11.59 17.24 17.32
CA ARG A 226 -12.68 17.56 18.25
C ARG A 226 -14.02 17.31 17.55
N LYS A 227 -14.96 16.74 18.29
CA LYS A 227 -16.35 16.69 17.85
C LYS A 227 -16.87 18.10 17.59
N ASP A 228 -17.54 18.26 16.46
CA ASP A 228 -18.32 19.47 16.21
C ASP A 228 -19.65 19.38 16.97
N ASN A 229 -19.69 19.98 18.16
CA ASN A 229 -20.88 20.01 19.03
C ASN A 229 -22.06 20.79 18.41
N ARG A 230 -21.90 21.43 17.24
CA ARG A 230 -23.00 22.16 16.57
C ARG A 230 -24.18 21.24 16.21
N ASN A 231 -23.93 19.96 15.96
CA ASN A 231 -24.97 18.97 15.62
C ASN A 231 -25.52 18.17 16.80
N GLU A 232 -24.93 18.27 18.00
CA GLU A 232 -25.38 17.53 19.20
C GLU A 232 -26.57 18.20 19.95
N LYS A 233 -27.07 19.36 19.47
CA LYS A 233 -28.21 20.06 20.11
C LYS A 233 -29.54 19.30 20.14
N TYR A 234 -29.66 18.17 19.43
CA TYR A 234 -30.92 17.42 19.28
C TYR A 234 -30.93 16.02 19.91
N LEU A 235 -29.83 15.55 20.47
CA LEU A 235 -29.76 14.21 21.09
C LEU A 235 -29.17 14.37 22.49
N GLY A 236 -30.05 14.29 23.50
CA GLY A 236 -29.71 14.46 24.92
C GLY A 236 -28.38 13.80 25.28
N GLY A 237 -27.37 14.64 25.53
CA GLY A 237 -25.99 14.23 25.67
C GLY A 237 -25.78 13.35 26.90
N ASN A 238 -25.13 12.20 26.69
CA ASN A 238 -24.58 11.40 27.76
C ASN A 238 -23.17 11.94 28.06
N GLU A 239 -22.93 12.43 29.29
CA GLU A 239 -21.70 13.15 29.71
C GLU A 239 -20.39 12.34 29.62
N ASN A 240 -20.45 11.07 29.19
CA ASN A 240 -19.32 10.14 29.16
C ASN A 240 -18.66 9.91 27.79
N THR A 241 -19.06 10.61 26.71
CA THR A 241 -18.34 10.46 25.43
C THR A 241 -17.12 11.37 25.36
N LEU A 242 -15.95 10.78 25.07
CA LEU A 242 -14.72 11.53 24.79
C LEU A 242 -14.98 12.61 23.72
N PRO A 243 -14.42 13.82 23.86
CA PRO A 243 -14.69 14.94 22.95
C PRO A 243 -13.97 14.81 21.60
N TYR A 244 -13.33 13.66 21.35
CA TYR A 244 -12.49 13.42 20.19
C TYR A 244 -12.99 12.21 19.40
N GLU A 245 -12.84 12.30 18.08
CA GLU A 245 -13.03 11.20 17.15
C GLU A 245 -11.82 11.02 16.24
N VAL A 246 -11.63 9.80 15.77
CA VAL A 246 -10.63 9.47 14.76
C VAL A 246 -11.31 9.41 13.39
N GLN A 247 -10.78 10.14 12.42
CA GLN A 247 -11.28 10.14 11.05
C GLN A 247 -10.22 9.62 10.06
N THR A 248 -10.67 8.95 9.01
CA THR A 248 -9.87 8.57 7.84
C THR A 248 -10.78 8.44 6.63
N ALA A 249 -10.27 8.69 5.43
CA ALA A 249 -11.07 8.57 4.22
C ALA A 249 -11.59 7.13 4.02
N PRO A 250 -12.85 6.97 3.60
CA PRO A 250 -13.44 5.67 3.32
C PRO A 250 -12.78 5.04 2.08
N ILE A 251 -12.81 3.70 2.00
CA ILE A 251 -12.27 2.96 0.85
C ILE A 251 -12.97 3.39 -0.45
N GLY A 252 -14.28 3.63 -0.38
CA GLY A 252 -15.12 4.08 -1.51
C GLY A 252 -14.71 5.42 -2.12
N ASP A 253 -13.94 6.25 -1.41
CA ASP A 253 -13.40 7.51 -1.93
C ASP A 253 -12.09 7.32 -2.73
N GLY A 254 -11.67 6.07 -2.94
CA GLY A 254 -10.46 5.76 -3.71
C GLY A 254 -9.21 5.72 -2.84
N VAL A 255 -9.23 4.93 -1.76
CA VAL A 255 -8.11 4.76 -0.81
C VAL A 255 -7.66 3.30 -0.74
N LEU A 256 -6.37 3.04 -0.54
CA LEU A 256 -5.87 1.66 -0.39
C LEU A 256 -6.37 1.10 0.95
N PRO A 257 -6.99 -0.09 1.01
CA PRO A 257 -7.20 -0.80 2.27
C PRO A 257 -5.85 -1.23 2.88
N GLY A 258 -5.23 -0.33 3.64
CA GLY A 258 -4.00 -0.59 4.39
C GLY A 258 -4.20 -1.68 5.44
N VAL A 259 -3.24 -2.60 5.58
CA VAL A 259 -3.28 -3.56 6.70
C VAL A 259 -3.19 -2.84 8.04
N ILE A 260 -2.29 -1.85 8.16
CA ILE A 260 -2.17 -1.05 9.40
C ILE A 260 -3.38 -0.12 9.56
N ARG A 261 -3.91 0.46 8.47
CA ARG A 261 -5.18 1.20 8.49
C ARG A 261 -6.28 0.37 9.15
N GLN A 262 -6.48 -0.87 8.70
CA GLN A 262 -7.50 -1.76 9.25
C GLN A 262 -7.28 -2.05 10.74
N LEU A 263 -6.02 -2.24 11.16
CA LEU A 263 -5.69 -2.44 12.57
C LEU A 263 -6.01 -1.22 13.43
N VAL A 264 -5.76 0.00 12.94
CA VAL A 264 -6.13 1.24 13.65
C VAL A 264 -7.63 1.29 13.87
N ILE A 265 -8.42 0.96 12.85
CA ILE A 265 -9.89 0.92 12.95
C ILE A 265 -10.34 -0.11 13.98
N GLU A 266 -9.81 -1.34 13.92
CA GLU A 266 -10.12 -2.41 14.89
C GLU A 266 -9.74 -2.02 16.32
N VAL A 267 -8.60 -1.34 16.51
CA VAL A 267 -8.18 -0.83 17.82
C VAL A 267 -9.13 0.26 18.30
N CYS A 268 -9.51 1.22 17.45
CA CYS A 268 -10.48 2.25 17.83
C CYS A 268 -11.80 1.62 18.29
N LEU A 269 -12.35 0.72 17.49
CA LEU A 269 -13.62 0.04 17.80
C LEU A 269 -13.52 -0.79 19.09
N SER A 270 -12.46 -1.58 19.26
CA SER A 270 -12.29 -2.44 20.45
C SER A 270 -12.01 -1.64 21.73
N LYS A 271 -11.45 -0.43 21.61
CA LYS A 271 -11.20 0.47 22.74
C LYS A 271 -12.34 1.46 23.01
N GLY A 272 -13.41 1.41 22.23
CA GLY A 272 -14.53 2.37 22.35
C GLY A 272 -14.14 3.80 21.96
N ILE A 273 -13.09 3.97 21.16
CA ILE A 273 -12.70 5.27 20.60
C ILE A 273 -13.64 5.54 19.42
N LEU A 274 -14.29 6.70 19.43
CA LEU A 274 -15.18 7.11 18.34
C LEU A 274 -14.39 7.21 17.04
N PHE A 275 -14.91 6.57 15.99
CA PHE A 275 -14.25 6.47 14.70
C PHE A 275 -15.25 6.70 13.57
N ARG A 276 -14.84 7.44 12.54
CA ARG A 276 -15.64 7.72 11.34
C ARG A 276 -14.81 7.56 10.08
N GLU A 277 -15.35 6.82 9.11
CA GLU A 277 -14.79 6.77 7.76
C GLU A 277 -15.34 7.95 6.94
N VAL A 278 -14.71 9.10 7.11
CA VAL A 278 -14.94 10.32 6.34
C VAL A 278 -13.59 10.94 5.99
N ALA A 279 -13.42 11.36 4.74
CA ALA A 279 -12.20 12.05 4.32
C ALA A 279 -12.02 13.34 5.13
N PRO A 280 -10.93 13.48 5.92
CA PRO A 280 -10.70 14.69 6.70
C PRO A 280 -10.61 15.92 5.80
N SER A 281 -11.35 16.99 6.13
CA SER A 281 -11.33 18.25 5.40
C SER A 281 -10.20 19.15 5.89
N TRP A 282 -9.33 19.58 4.98
CA TRP A 282 -8.27 20.53 5.27
C TRP A 282 -8.81 21.87 5.77
N SER A 283 -9.95 22.33 5.26
CA SER A 283 -10.61 23.56 5.72
C SER A 283 -11.02 23.49 7.20
N GLU A 284 -11.16 22.29 7.74
CA GLU A 284 -11.50 22.02 9.15
C GLU A 284 -10.28 21.63 10.00
N HIS A 285 -9.05 21.83 9.50
CA HIS A 285 -7.83 21.40 10.19
C HIS A 285 -7.62 22.06 11.57
N GLU A 286 -8.24 23.21 11.83
CA GLU A 286 -8.21 23.89 13.14
C GLU A 286 -8.84 23.04 14.26
N PHE A 287 -9.72 22.10 13.91
CA PHE A 287 -10.34 21.16 14.86
C PHE A 287 -9.47 19.91 15.09
N TRP A 288 -8.42 19.71 14.30
CA TRP A 288 -7.52 18.57 14.44
C TRP A 288 -6.62 18.81 15.66
N GLN A 289 -6.61 17.86 16.60
CA GLN A 289 -5.62 17.83 17.67
C GLN A 289 -4.35 17.16 17.21
N GLU A 290 -4.49 16.08 16.45
CA GLU A 290 -3.39 15.28 15.95
C GLU A 290 -3.70 14.74 14.57
N ALA A 291 -2.66 14.43 13.81
CA ALA A 291 -2.75 13.66 12.58
C ALA A 291 -1.64 12.62 12.58
N PHE A 292 -1.88 11.49 11.91
CA PHE A 292 -0.89 10.43 11.75
C PHE A 292 -1.06 9.71 10.42
N ILE A 293 0.04 9.14 9.93
CA ILE A 293 0.07 8.30 8.75
C ILE A 293 0.42 6.87 9.15
N THR A 294 -0.06 5.92 8.36
CA THR A 294 0.25 4.49 8.57
C THR A 294 0.82 3.87 7.30
N SER A 295 1.89 3.10 7.42
CA SER A 295 2.43 2.27 6.34
C SER A 295 3.25 1.10 6.86
N LYS A 296 3.78 0.27 5.96
CA LYS A 296 4.53 -0.95 6.31
C LYS A 296 5.86 -0.72 7.06
N PRO A 297 6.68 0.29 6.73
CA PRO A 297 7.95 0.50 7.43
C PRO A 297 7.77 1.18 8.79
N PHE A 298 6.57 1.69 9.10
CA PHE A 298 6.39 2.68 10.16
C PHE A 298 5.14 2.39 10.96
N VAL A 299 5.33 1.99 12.23
CA VAL A 299 4.21 1.62 13.09
C VAL A 299 3.39 2.86 13.47
N PHE A 300 3.97 4.05 13.69
CA PHE A 300 3.26 5.33 13.81
C PHE A 300 4.20 6.53 13.59
N TYR A 301 3.69 7.63 13.00
CA TYR A 301 4.33 8.95 13.03
C TYR A 301 3.34 10.01 13.49
N THR A 302 3.75 10.87 14.42
CA THR A 302 3.03 12.09 14.83
C THR A 302 3.46 13.25 13.94
N PHE A 303 2.51 14.11 13.52
CA PHE A 303 2.79 15.22 12.60
C PHE A 303 3.09 16.57 13.28
N SER A 304 3.89 17.39 12.58
CA SER A 304 3.90 18.86 12.70
C SER A 304 3.68 19.44 11.30
N LEU A 305 2.63 20.24 11.13
CA LEU A 305 2.20 20.83 9.86
C LEU A 305 3.29 21.74 9.27
N LEU A 306 3.56 21.63 7.96
CA LEU A 306 4.22 22.69 7.18
C LEU A 306 3.46 22.89 5.87
N LEU A 307 3.17 24.15 5.57
CA LEU A 307 2.30 24.66 4.49
C LEU A 307 2.50 23.97 3.13
N ALA A 308 1.39 23.55 2.51
CA ALA A 308 1.35 23.23 1.09
C ALA A 308 0.87 24.47 0.31
N SER A 309 1.70 24.95 -0.62
CA SER A 309 1.22 25.67 -1.79
C SER A 309 1.13 24.65 -2.92
N ILE A 310 -0.05 24.42 -3.47
CA ILE A 310 -0.24 23.53 -4.63
C ILE A 310 -0.66 24.37 -5.81
N ALA A 311 0.21 24.46 -6.80
CA ALA A 311 -0.20 24.81 -8.15
C ALA A 311 -0.88 23.58 -8.75
N PHE A 312 -2.19 23.65 -8.97
CA PHE A 312 -2.87 22.73 -9.88
C PHE A 312 -2.50 23.16 -11.31
N ASP A 313 -1.65 22.39 -11.99
CA ASP A 313 -1.55 22.51 -13.44
C ASP A 313 -2.63 21.61 -14.06
N GLN A 314 -3.79 22.21 -14.38
CA GLN A 314 -4.91 21.51 -15.03
C GLN A 314 -4.65 21.20 -16.53
N ASN A 315 -3.44 21.41 -17.06
CA ASN A 315 -3.20 21.32 -18.51
C ASN A 315 -2.73 19.96 -19.05
N SER A 316 -2.91 18.84 -18.34
CA SER A 316 -2.58 17.51 -18.88
C SER A 316 -3.75 16.76 -19.53
N SER A 317 -4.77 17.48 -20.02
CA SER A 317 -5.87 16.92 -20.83
C SER A 317 -5.52 16.66 -22.31
N ASN A 318 -4.26 16.89 -22.74
CA ASN A 318 -3.91 16.89 -24.18
C ASN A 318 -2.77 15.92 -24.57
N VAL A 319 -2.62 14.76 -23.92
CA VAL A 319 -1.71 13.71 -24.43
C VAL A 319 -2.34 12.32 -24.32
N ILE A 320 -3.54 12.13 -24.86
CA ILE A 320 -4.03 10.83 -25.35
C ILE A 320 -4.86 11.12 -26.60
N ASN A 321 -4.18 11.36 -27.72
CA ASN A 321 -4.69 11.17 -29.08
C ASN A 321 -3.53 11.41 -30.06
N THR A 322 -2.69 10.38 -30.24
CA THR A 322 -2.05 9.94 -31.49
C THR A 322 -1.32 8.64 -31.20
#